data_AF-A0A1Z8XZY6-F1
#
_entry.id   AF-A0A1Z8XZY6-F1
#
_cell.length_a   1.000
_cell.length_b   1.000
_cell.length_c   1.000
_cell.angle_alpha   90.00
_cell.angle_beta   90.00
_cell.angle_gamma   90.00
#
_symmetry.space_group_name_H-M   'P 1'
#
loop_
_entity.id
_entity.type
_entity.pdbx_description
1 polymer ?
#
loop_
_entity_poly.entity_id
_entity_poly.type
_entity_poly.pdbx_seq_one_letter_code
_entity_poly.pdbx_strand_id
1 'polypeptide(L)' 'MLKFDRSLKFSDLDEEITNLWSLSGDKILSIENNYDHKKGAPVFTSSGKYTTRGWTEWTQGFEYGSA' A
#
# COMPACT_ATOMS: atom_id res chain seq x y z
N MET A 1 -26.15 -1.56 19.94
CA MET A 1 -25.80 -2.98 19.73
C MET A 1 -25.28 -3.12 18.30
N LEU A 2 -24.04 -3.59 18.11
CA LEU A 2 -23.49 -3.84 16.77
C LEU A 2 -24.26 -4.99 16.12
N LYS A 3 -24.75 -4.79 14.89
CA LYS A 3 -25.39 -5.83 14.08
C LYS A 3 -24.33 -6.45 13.18
N PHE A 4 -24.21 -7.77 13.22
CA PHE A 4 -23.31 -8.53 12.36
C PHE A 4 -24.12 -9.24 11.29
N ASP A 5 -23.68 -9.16 10.05
CA ASP A 5 -24.19 -9.98 8.97
C ASP A 5 -23.56 -11.37 9.06
N ARG A 6 -24.39 -12.40 9.23
CA ARG A 6 -23.96 -13.80 9.34
C ARG A 6 -23.97 -14.52 7.98
N SER A 7 -24.42 -13.84 6.93
CA SER A 7 -24.47 -14.40 5.58
C SER A 7 -23.16 -14.25 4.81
N LEU A 8 -22.27 -13.34 5.25
CA LEU A 8 -20.95 -13.13 4.68
C LEU A 8 -20.10 -14.40 4.72
N LYS A 9 -19.48 -14.72 3.59
CA LYS A 9 -18.55 -15.83 3.40
C LYS A 9 -17.21 -15.28 2.94
N PHE A 10 -16.15 -16.06 3.15
CA PHE A 10 -14.82 -15.70 2.65
C PHE A 10 -14.77 -15.50 1.13
N SER A 11 -15.54 -16.30 0.38
CA SER A 11 -15.65 -16.21 -1.08
C SER A 11 -16.20 -14.88 -1.57
N ASP A 12 -16.95 -14.16 -0.73
CA ASP A 12 -17.54 -12.87 -1.08
C ASP A 12 -16.47 -11.76 -1.16
N LEU A 13 -15.21 -12.07 -0.83
CA LEU A 13 -14.06 -11.16 -0.92
C LEU A 13 -13.02 -11.60 -1.97
N ASP A 14 -13.27 -12.68 -2.72
CA ASP A 14 -12.25 -13.25 -3.61
C ASP A 14 -11.83 -12.25 -4.71
N GLU A 15 -12.79 -11.53 -5.28
CA GLU A 15 -12.53 -10.50 -6.29
C GLU A 15 -11.74 -9.32 -5.70
N GLU A 16 -12.15 -8.83 -4.54
CA GLU A 16 -11.53 -7.70 -3.85
C GLU A 16 -10.11 -8.04 -3.40
N ILE A 17 -9.86 -9.25 -2.90
CA ILE A 17 -8.53 -9.73 -2.53
C ILE A 17 -7.64 -9.84 -3.77
N THR A 18 -8.17 -10.38 -4.87
CA THR A 18 -7.43 -10.46 -6.13
C THR A 18 -7.03 -9.08 -6.64
N ASN A 19 -7.98 -8.15 -6.65
CA ASN A 19 -7.77 -6.75 -7.05
C ASN A 19 -6.77 -6.05 -6.12
N LEU A 20 -6.86 -6.27 -4.81
CA LEU A 20 -5.91 -5.74 -3.82
C LEU A 20 -4.48 -6.15 -4.18
N TRP A 21 -4.23 -7.44 -4.40
CA TRP A 21 -2.89 -7.94 -4.69
C TRP A 21 -2.37 -7.45 -6.05
N SER A 22 -3.21 -7.49 -7.09
CA SER A 22 -2.83 -6.99 -8.42
C SER A 22 -2.43 -5.51 -8.36
N LEU A 23 -3.27 -4.67 -7.77
CA LEU A 23 -3.01 -3.24 -7.67
C LEU A 23 -1.83 -2.91 -6.73
N SER A 24 -1.63 -3.70 -5.68
CA SER A 24 -0.50 -3.53 -4.76
C SER A 24 0.82 -3.82 -5.46
N GLY A 25 0.89 -4.95 -6.19
CA GLY A 25 2.10 -5.34 -6.93
C GLY A 25 2.49 -4.29 -7.96
N ASP A 26 1.54 -3.83 -8.77
CA ASP A 26 1.79 -2.80 -9.79
C ASP A 26 2.31 -1.49 -9.17
N LYS A 27 1.80 -1.11 -7.99
CA LYS A 27 2.26 0.10 -7.28
C LYS A 27 3.66 -0.06 -6.72
N ILE A 28 4.01 -1.21 -6.15
CA ILE A 28 5.35 -1.47 -5.63
C ILE A 28 6.37 -1.36 -6.78
N LEU A 29 6.09 -2.02 -7.91
CA LEU A 29 6.93 -1.93 -9.10
C LEU A 29 6.98 -0.48 -9.64
N SER A 30 5.87 0.26 -9.60
CA SER A 30 5.87 1.66 -9.99
C SER A 30 6.72 2.55 -9.08
N ILE A 31 6.76 2.29 -7.77
CA ILE A 31 7.61 3.02 -6.82
C ILE A 31 9.07 2.74 -7.13
N GLU A 32 9.46 1.46 -7.22
CA GLU A 32 10.84 1.04 -7.50
C GLU A 32 11.38 1.68 -8.79
N ASN A 33 10.57 1.72 -9.84
CA ASN A 33 11.00 2.23 -11.14
C ASN A 33 11.04 3.77 -11.24
N ASN A 34 10.29 4.50 -10.41
CA ASN A 34 10.05 5.94 -10.63
C ASN A 34 10.40 6.84 -9.43
N TYR A 35 10.56 6.28 -8.24
CA TYR A 35 10.87 7.05 -7.05
C TYR A 35 12.39 7.18 -6.85
N ASP A 36 12.85 8.35 -6.42
CA ASP A 36 14.25 8.59 -6.11
C ASP A 36 14.46 8.42 -4.61
N HIS A 37 14.97 7.27 -4.17
CA HIS A 37 15.19 6.95 -2.76
C HIS A 37 16.17 7.88 -2.04
N LYS A 38 16.96 8.69 -2.76
CA LYS A 38 17.76 9.76 -2.13
C LYS A 38 16.87 10.82 -1.46
N LYS A 39 15.58 10.88 -1.81
CA LYS A 39 14.58 11.73 -1.19
C LYS A 39 14.02 11.17 0.12
N GLY A 40 14.43 9.98 0.57
CA GLY A 40 13.90 9.32 1.78
C GLY A 40 12.68 8.42 1.51
N ALA A 41 12.09 7.83 2.55
CA ALA A 41 11.07 6.77 2.39
C ALA A 41 9.79 7.23 1.65
N PRO A 42 9.33 6.50 0.61
CA PRO A 42 8.13 6.83 -0.18
C PRO A 42 6.82 6.40 0.50
N VAL A 43 6.61 6.77 1.76
CA VAL A 43 5.45 6.30 2.55
C VAL A 43 4.29 7.30 2.62
N PHE A 44 4.44 8.49 2.04
CA PHE A 44 3.40 9.51 2.02
C PHE A 44 3.00 9.84 0.59
N THR A 45 1.72 10.12 0.34
CA THR A 45 1.24 10.57 -0.97
C THR A 45 0.85 12.05 -0.92
N SER A 46 1.41 12.86 -1.80
CA SER A 46 1.04 14.26 -2.00
C SER A 46 0.81 14.54 -3.47
N SER A 47 -0.35 15.11 -3.82
CA SER A 47 -0.74 15.38 -5.21
C SER A 47 -0.61 14.14 -6.12
N GLY A 48 -0.95 12.96 -5.59
CA GLY A 48 -0.87 11.70 -6.31
C GLY A 48 0.54 11.11 -6.51
N LYS A 49 1.57 11.67 -5.86
CA LYS A 49 2.94 11.17 -5.93
C LYS A 49 3.47 10.78 -4.56
N TYR A 50 4.23 9.70 -4.51
CA TYR A 50 4.95 9.31 -3.31
C TYR A 50 6.02 10.35 -2.95
N THR A 51 6.16 10.60 -1.66
CA THR A 51 7.10 11.58 -1.09
C THR A 51 7.45 11.17 0.34
N THR A 52 8.55 11.74 0.86
CA THR A 52 8.92 11.64 2.27
C THR A 52 8.28 12.76 3.10
N ARG A 53 8.22 12.57 4.42
CA ARG A 53 8.09 13.65 5.40
C ARG A 53 9.21 13.51 6.42
N GLY A 54 9.68 14.62 6.99
CA GLY A 54 10.82 14.63 7.93
C GLY A 54 10.63 13.86 9.26
N TRP A 55 9.50 13.16 9.44
CA TRP A 55 9.22 12.29 10.58
C TRP A 55 8.98 10.83 10.15
N THR A 56 9.12 10.53 8.86
CA THR A 56 8.85 9.21 8.26
C THR A 56 10.13 8.50 7.83
N GLU A 57 11.28 8.82 8.40
CA GLU A 57 12.54 8.14 8.09
C GLU A 57 12.53 6.70 8.62
N TRP A 58 11.95 6.50 9.81
CA TRP A 58 11.85 5.18 10.44
C TRP A 58 10.94 4.20 9.68
N THR A 59 10.14 4.68 8.73
CA THR A 59 9.16 3.89 7.99
C THR A 59 9.71 3.26 6.71
N GLN A 60 10.99 3.49 6.38
CA GLN A 60 11.60 2.86 5.18
C GLN A 60 11.54 1.33 5.23
N GLY A 61 11.53 0.73 6.42
CA GLY A 61 11.33 -0.71 6.57
C GLY A 61 10.00 -1.22 5.99
N PHE A 62 8.95 -0.39 5.94
CA PHE A 62 7.66 -0.79 5.34
C PHE A 62 7.73 -0.88 3.82
N GLU A 63 8.57 -0.07 3.17
CA GLU A 63 8.81 -0.18 1.73
C GLU A 63 9.41 -1.55 1.40
N TYR A 64 10.53 -1.90 2.04
CA TYR A 64 11.17 -3.20 1.81
C TYR A 64 10.36 -4.39 2.31
N GLY A 65 9.56 -4.21 3.38
CA GLY A 65 8.66 -5.26 3.85
C GLY A 65 7.45 -5.51 2.95
N SER A 66 7.16 -4.60 2.02
CA SER A 66 6.09 -4.75 1.03
C SER A 66 6.58 -5.37 -0.28
N ALA A 67 7.88 -5.28 -0.57
CA ALA A 67 8.51 -5.75 -1.81
C ALA A 67 8.77 -7.26 -1.84
#